data_AF-A0A3P8LIH6-F1
#
_entry.id   AF-A0A3P8LIH6-F1
#
_cell.length_a   1.000
_cell.length_b   1.000
_cell.length_c   1.000
_cell.angle_alpha   90.00
_cell.angle_beta   90.00
_cell.angle_gamma   90.00
#
_symmetry.space_group_name_H-M   'P 1'
#
loop_
_entity.id
_entity.type
_entity.pdbx_description
1 polymer ?
#
loop_
_entity_poly.entity_id
_entity_poly.type
_entity_poly.pdbx_seq_one_letter_code
_entity_poly.pdbx_strand_id
1 'polypeptide(L)'
;MFKKSCNDAWTVVKRGNMFMLAIGLLLGTAFNAVVSSLANDVIMQAIAKLFNVDEVKELKVGNILIGKFLAALISFIIVAFIIFVALIVIYLIRNVIEAKKLKKNPPAVIEPKPTTEELILNELKKLNERLENLEQNRK
;
A
#
# COMPACT_ATOMS: atom_id res chain seq x y z
N MET A 1 16.10 33.37 9.75
CA MET A 1 15.76 32.92 8.37
C MET A 1 15.36 31.45 8.33
N PHE A 2 16.12 30.53 8.92
CA PHE A 2 15.84 29.07 8.90
C PHE A 2 14.43 28.65 9.35
N LYS A 3 13.91 29.23 10.44
CA LYS A 3 12.56 28.95 10.96
C LYS A 3 11.44 29.31 9.97
N LYS A 4 11.65 30.33 9.14
CA LYS A 4 10.69 30.76 8.10
C LYS A 4 10.68 29.75 6.95
N SER A 5 11.88 29.36 6.47
CA SER A 5 12.04 28.36 5.42
C SER A 5 11.45 26.99 5.79
N CYS A 6 11.58 26.53 7.03
CA CYS A 6 10.91 25.30 7.48
C CYS A 6 9.38 25.40 7.48
N ASN A 7 8.83 26.53 7.92
CA ASN A 7 7.37 26.74 7.91
C ASN A 7 6.81 26.82 6.47
N ASP A 8 7.55 27.46 5.56
CA ASP A 8 7.18 27.54 4.15
C ASP A 8 7.22 26.14 3.50
N ALA A 9 8.26 25.35 3.76
CA ALA A 9 8.36 23.97 3.30
C ALA A 9 7.23 23.09 3.84
N TRP A 10 6.90 23.20 5.13
CA TRP A 10 5.80 22.46 5.75
C TRP A 10 4.45 22.82 5.15
N THR A 11 4.26 24.09 4.77
CA THR A 11 3.05 24.56 4.10
C THR A 11 2.95 23.99 2.68
N VAL A 12 4.06 23.88 1.95
CA VAL A 12 4.10 23.25 0.62
C VAL A 12 3.81 21.75 0.70
N VAL A 13 4.41 21.04 1.66
CA VAL A 13 4.18 19.59 1.86
C VAL A 13 2.74 19.28 2.23
N LYS A 14 2.11 20.12 3.07
CA LYS A 14 0.70 19.99 3.46
C LYS A 14 -0.29 20.45 2.40
N ARG A 15 0.13 21.25 1.43
CA ARG A 15 -0.74 21.79 0.37
C ARG A 15 -1.03 20.78 -0.75
N GLY A 16 -0.59 19.52 -0.64
CA GLY A 16 -0.89 18.52 -1.66
C GLY A 16 -0.84 17.06 -1.19
N ASN A 17 -1.15 16.15 -2.11
CA ASN A 17 -1.11 14.69 -1.94
C ASN A 17 0.34 14.13 -1.81
N MET A 18 1.36 14.99 -1.91
CA MET A 18 2.77 14.61 -1.88
C MET A 18 3.17 13.91 -0.57
N PHE A 19 2.62 14.34 0.56
CA PHE A 19 2.92 13.73 1.86
C PHE A 19 2.45 12.27 1.93
N MET A 20 1.26 11.96 1.40
CA MET A 20 0.74 10.59 1.36
C MET A 20 1.54 9.71 0.38
N LEU A 21 1.94 10.26 -0.77
CA LEU A 21 2.83 9.58 -1.72
C LEU A 21 4.20 9.27 -1.09
N ALA A 22 4.80 10.22 -0.37
CA ALA A 22 6.09 10.03 0.28
C ALA A 22 6.03 8.94 1.36
N ILE A 23 4.98 8.93 2.18
CA ILE A 23 4.76 7.88 3.19
C ILE A 23 4.55 6.51 2.52
N GLY A 24 3.75 6.46 1.46
CA GLY A 24 3.51 5.22 0.70
C GLY A 24 4.81 4.61 0.14
N LEU A 25 5.68 5.44 -0.43
CA LEU A 25 6.98 4.99 -0.93
C LEU A 25 7.89 4.49 0.19
N LEU A 26 7.99 5.23 1.31
CA LEU A 26 8.82 4.84 2.45
C LEU A 26 8.38 3.52 3.10
N LEU A 27 7.06 3.34 3.25
CA LEU A 27 6.51 2.08 3.75
C LEU A 27 6.74 0.93 2.78
N GLY A 28 6.59 1.19 1.47
CA GLY A 28 6.85 0.20 0.43
C GLY A 28 8.29 -0.30 0.42
N THR A 29 9.27 0.60 0.53
CA THR A 29 10.69 0.23 0.56
C THR A 29 11.07 -0.51 1.84
N ALA A 30 10.58 -0.06 3.00
CA ALA A 30 10.81 -0.73 4.28
C ALA A 30 10.19 -2.14 4.29
N PHE A 31 8.95 -2.30 3.80
CA PHE A 31 8.29 -3.59 3.71
C PHE A 31 9.02 -4.55 2.77
N ASN A 32 9.42 -4.07 1.59
CA ASN A 32 10.18 -4.89 0.65
C ASN A 32 11.52 -5.36 1.24
N ALA A 33 12.19 -4.53 2.04
CA ALA A 33 13.43 -4.92 2.74
C ALA A 33 13.20 -6.10 3.70
N VAL A 34 12.10 -6.08 4.48
CA VAL A 34 11.75 -7.17 5.40
C VAL A 34 11.47 -8.47 4.64
N VAL A 35 10.67 -8.39 3.57
CA VAL A 35 10.35 -9.58 2.75
C VAL A 35 11.59 -10.13 2.05
N SER A 36 12.44 -9.25 1.53
CA SER A 36 13.70 -9.62 0.87
C SER A 36 14.68 -10.28 1.83
N SER A 37 14.81 -9.79 3.06
CA SER A 37 15.65 -10.43 4.08
C SER A 37 15.11 -11.81 4.45
N LEU A 38 13.79 -11.98 4.61
CA LEU A 38 13.22 -13.30 4.87
C LEU A 38 13.50 -14.29 3.73
N ALA A 39 13.38 -13.87 2.48
CA ALA A 39 13.65 -14.73 1.33
C ALA A 39 15.15 -15.08 1.20
N ASN A 40 16.02 -14.06 1.23
CA ASN A 40 17.45 -14.22 0.98
C ASN A 40 18.20 -14.82 2.17
N ASP A 41 17.87 -14.41 3.39
CA ASP A 41 18.65 -14.79 4.57
C ASP A 41 18.12 -16.09 5.18
N VAL A 42 16.81 -16.35 5.13
CA VAL A 42 16.23 -17.55 5.73
C VAL A 42 16.03 -18.64 4.68
N ILE A 43 15.28 -18.36 3.62
CA ILE A 43 14.90 -19.40 2.66
C ILE A 43 16.10 -19.83 1.81
N MET A 44 16.91 -18.88 1.33
CA MET A 44 18.09 -19.22 0.56
C MET A 44 19.11 -20.04 1.38
N GLN A 45 19.25 -19.78 2.69
CA GLN A 45 20.05 -20.63 3.58
C GLN A 45 19.43 -22.02 3.79
N ALA A 46 18.11 -22.09 3.92
CA ALA A 46 17.39 -23.36 4.05
C ALA A 46 17.55 -24.23 2.78
N ILE A 47 17.40 -23.64 1.60
CA ILE A 47 17.62 -24.28 0.31
C ILE A 47 19.10 -24.67 0.17
N ALA A 48 20.04 -23.79 0.52
CA ALA A 48 21.45 -24.09 0.41
C ALA A 48 21.85 -25.32 1.25
N LYS A 49 21.26 -25.46 2.45
CA LYS A 49 21.45 -26.62 3.32
C LYS A 49 20.75 -27.87 2.78
N LEU A 50 19.54 -27.74 2.21
CA LEU A 50 18.78 -28.89 1.69
C LEU A 50 19.42 -29.52 0.44
N PHE A 51 20.02 -28.69 -0.41
CA PHE A 51 20.61 -29.10 -1.69
C PHE A 51 22.15 -29.27 -1.64
N ASN A 52 22.78 -29.24 -0.45
CA ASN A 52 24.25 -29.28 -0.29
C ASN A 52 24.97 -28.32 -1.26
N VAL A 53 24.54 -27.06 -1.26
CA VAL A 53 24.91 -26.02 -2.24
C VAL A 53 26.26 -25.35 -1.91
N ASP A 54 27.22 -26.13 -1.42
CA ASP A 54 28.61 -25.69 -1.51
C ASP A 54 29.07 -25.74 -2.98
N GLU A 55 28.47 -26.60 -3.82
CA GLU A 55 28.79 -26.67 -5.25
C GLU A 55 28.05 -25.63 -6.12
N VAL A 56 26.75 -25.32 -5.92
CA VAL A 56 26.01 -24.45 -6.87
C VAL A 56 26.43 -22.97 -6.82
N LYS A 57 26.98 -22.51 -5.70
CA LYS A 57 27.63 -21.19 -5.61
C LYS A 57 29.01 -21.16 -6.28
N GLU A 58 29.66 -22.32 -6.36
CA GLU A 58 31.00 -22.48 -6.92
C GLU A 58 31.01 -23.03 -8.36
N LEU A 59 29.85 -23.35 -8.94
CA LEU A 59 29.69 -23.67 -10.36
C LEU A 59 30.04 -22.43 -11.21
N LYS A 60 31.33 -22.31 -11.48
CA LYS A 60 31.93 -21.44 -12.48
C LYS A 60 32.01 -22.23 -13.79
N VAL A 61 31.17 -21.90 -14.76
CA VAL A 61 31.44 -22.26 -16.16
C VAL A 61 32.31 -21.13 -16.73
N GLY A 62 33.63 -21.22 -16.51
CA GLY A 62 34.60 -20.17 -16.87
C GLY A 62 34.55 -18.94 -15.95
N ASN A 63 34.64 -17.72 -16.50
CA ASN A 63 34.61 -16.45 -15.76
C ASN A 63 33.19 -15.92 -15.45
N ILE A 64 32.14 -16.63 -15.85
CA ILE A 64 30.74 -16.19 -15.69
C ILE A 64 30.13 -16.85 -14.46
N LEU A 65 29.73 -16.03 -13.48
CA LEU A 65 29.12 -16.43 -12.21
C LEU A 65 27.64 -16.81 -12.39
N ILE A 66 27.36 -17.89 -13.12
CA ILE A 66 25.97 -18.35 -13.40
C ILE A 66 25.20 -18.66 -12.12
N GLY A 67 25.90 -19.13 -11.07
CA GLY A 67 25.31 -19.43 -9.76
C GLY A 67 24.69 -18.22 -9.06
N LYS A 68 25.29 -17.02 -9.18
CA LYS A 68 24.69 -15.80 -8.60
C LYS A 68 23.42 -15.38 -9.31
N PHE A 69 23.39 -15.52 -10.64
CA PHE A 69 22.20 -15.21 -11.42
C PHE A 69 21.06 -16.18 -11.10
N LEU A 70 21.34 -17.49 -11.06
CA LEU A 70 20.33 -18.50 -10.74
C LEU A 70 19.78 -18.33 -9.32
N ALA A 71 20.65 -18.03 -8.35
CA ALA A 71 20.23 -17.71 -6.99
C ALA A 71 19.30 -16.48 -6.93
N ALA A 72 19.62 -15.41 -7.68
CA ALA A 72 18.79 -14.22 -7.77
C ALA A 72 17.43 -14.50 -8.44
N LEU A 73 17.40 -15.38 -9.45
CA LEU A 73 16.15 -15.81 -10.10
C LEU A 73 15.26 -16.59 -9.13
N ILE A 74 15.85 -17.51 -8.37
CA ILE A 74 15.15 -18.31 -7.36
C ILE A 74 14.61 -17.39 -6.24
N SER A 75 15.42 -16.47 -5.74
CA SER A 75 14.98 -15.53 -4.69
C SER A 75 13.87 -14.61 -5.19
N PHE A 76 13.90 -14.16 -6.45
CA PHE A 76 12.82 -13.39 -7.05
C PHE A 76 11.48 -14.15 -7.05
N ILE A 77 11.48 -15.42 -7.45
CA ILE A 77 10.28 -16.27 -7.44
C ILE A 77 9.75 -16.45 -6.01
N ILE A 78 10.65 -16.66 -5.04
CA ILE A 78 10.30 -16.83 -3.63
C ILE A 78 9.70 -15.54 -3.05
N VAL A 79 10.33 -14.38 -3.29
CA VAL A 79 9.81 -13.08 -2.83
C VAL A 79 8.42 -12.83 -3.41
N ALA A 80 8.22 -13.07 -4.71
CA ALA A 80 6.91 -12.95 -5.34
C ALA A 80 5.87 -13.88 -4.68
N PHE A 81 6.26 -15.12 -4.37
CA PHE A 81 5.38 -16.08 -3.66
C PHE A 81 5.04 -15.62 -2.24
N ILE A 82 6.00 -15.11 -1.47
CA ILE A 82 5.75 -14.60 -0.11
C ILE A 82 4.81 -13.39 -0.15
N ILE A 83 5.03 -12.46 -1.09
CA ILE A 83 4.13 -11.30 -1.26
C ILE A 83 2.72 -11.78 -1.59
N PHE A 84 2.57 -12.77 -2.48
CA PHE A 84 1.28 -13.35 -2.82
C PHE A 84 0.57 -13.97 -1.61
N VAL A 85 1.29 -14.79 -0.82
CA VAL A 85 0.73 -15.37 0.42
C VAL A 85 0.36 -14.29 1.42
N ALA A 86 1.20 -13.27 1.62
CA ALA A 86 0.91 -12.16 2.52
C ALA A 86 -0.35 -11.39 2.10
N LEU A 87 -0.54 -11.13 0.80
CA LEU A 87 -1.76 -10.51 0.27
C LEU A 87 -2.99 -11.40 0.48
N ILE A 88 -2.88 -12.72 0.28
CA ILE A 88 -3.96 -13.68 0.55
C ILE A 88 -4.31 -13.68 2.04
N VAL A 89 -3.33 -13.69 2.94
CA VAL A 89 -3.57 -13.67 4.39
C VAL A 89 -4.30 -12.40 4.78
N ILE A 90 -3.87 -11.24 4.28
CA ILE A 90 -4.58 -9.97 4.51
C ILE A 90 -6.01 -10.04 3.97
N TYR A 91 -6.20 -10.56 2.76
CA TYR A 91 -7.53 -10.74 2.15
C TYR A 91 -8.41 -11.68 2.98
N LEU A 92 -7.88 -12.80 3.45
CA LEU A 92 -8.58 -13.80 4.26
C LEU A 92 -8.95 -13.23 5.62
N ILE A 93 -8.03 -12.53 6.29
CA ILE A 93 -8.32 -11.84 7.56
C ILE A 93 -9.43 -10.82 7.36
N ARG A 94 -9.37 -9.99 6.31
CA ARG A 94 -10.44 -9.03 6.01
C ARG A 94 -11.78 -9.74 5.79
N ASN A 95 -11.82 -10.81 4.99
CA ASN A 95 -13.03 -11.58 4.74
C ASN A 95 -13.62 -12.20 6.03
N VAL A 96 -12.77 -12.72 6.92
CA VAL A 96 -13.19 -13.28 8.21
C VAL A 96 -13.71 -12.19 9.15
N ILE A 97 -13.08 -11.02 9.17
CA ILE A 97 -13.51 -9.88 10.00
C ILE A 97 -14.87 -9.37 9.53
N GLU A 98 -15.09 -9.19 8.22
CA GLU A 98 -16.39 -8.75 7.68
C GLU A 98 -17.50 -9.77 7.97
N ALA A 99 -17.23 -11.07 7.82
CA ALA A 99 -18.17 -12.14 8.19
C ALA A 99 -18.51 -12.16 9.69
N LYS A 100 -17.57 -11.79 10.56
CA LYS A 100 -17.79 -11.70 12.03
C LYS A 100 -18.49 -10.41 12.45
N LYS A 101 -18.23 -9.28 11.76
CA LYS A 101 -18.91 -8.00 11.98
C LYS A 101 -20.40 -8.12 11.70
N LEU A 102 -20.78 -8.68 10.53
CA LEU A 102 -22.18 -8.91 10.15
C LEU A 102 -22.99 -9.72 11.17
N LYS A 103 -22.34 -10.58 11.98
CA LYS A 103 -22.99 -11.40 13.01
C LYS A 103 -23.04 -10.78 14.41
N LYS A 104 -22.14 -9.83 14.74
CA LYS A 104 -21.98 -9.33 16.13
C LYS A 104 -22.46 -7.90 16.33
N ASN A 105 -22.41 -7.06 15.30
CA ASN A 105 -22.94 -5.70 15.28
C ASN A 105 -23.38 -5.44 13.83
N PRO A 106 -24.68 -5.22 13.54
CA PRO A 106 -25.07 -4.58 12.29
C PRO A 106 -24.13 -3.37 12.10
N PRO A 107 -23.50 -3.22 10.93
CA PRO A 107 -22.45 -2.23 10.76
C PRO A 107 -23.00 -0.87 11.19
N ALA A 108 -22.46 -0.33 12.29
CA ALA A 108 -22.45 1.10 12.49
C ALA A 108 -21.68 1.60 11.28
N VAL A 109 -22.45 2.01 10.27
CA VAL A 109 -21.98 2.63 9.07
C VAL A 109 -20.99 3.66 9.57
N ILE A 110 -19.71 3.49 9.25
CA ILE A 110 -18.85 4.66 9.13
C ILE A 110 -19.54 5.37 7.97
N GLU A 111 -20.54 6.19 8.28
CA GLU A 111 -21.16 7.05 7.29
C GLU A 111 -19.94 7.73 6.68
N PRO A 112 -19.66 7.51 5.38
CA PRO A 112 -18.69 8.34 4.71
C PRO A 112 -19.25 9.73 4.94
N LYS A 113 -18.66 10.47 5.89
CA LYS A 113 -19.10 11.81 6.21
C LYS A 113 -19.12 12.48 4.85
N PRO A 114 -20.27 12.97 4.37
CA PRO A 114 -20.46 13.32 2.97
C PRO A 114 -19.27 14.15 2.56
N THR A 115 -18.59 13.70 1.50
CA THR A 115 -17.36 14.35 1.04
C THR A 115 -17.68 15.83 0.88
N THR A 116 -16.73 16.73 1.13
CA THR A 116 -17.00 18.18 1.05
C THR A 116 -17.68 18.55 -0.29
N GLU A 117 -17.36 17.82 -1.36
CA GLU A 117 -17.99 17.92 -2.68
C GLU A 117 -19.47 17.50 -2.71
N GLU A 118 -19.87 16.44 -1.99
CA GLU A 118 -21.28 16.02 -1.87
C GLU A 118 -22.10 17.02 -1.04
N LEU A 119 -21.49 17.62 0.00
CA LEU A 119 -22.10 18.72 0.74
C LEU A 119 -22.29 19.96 -0.14
N ILE A 120 -21.26 20.33 -0.91
CA ILE A 120 -21.34 21.44 -1.87
C ILE A 120 -22.41 21.16 -2.92
N LEU A 121 -22.48 19.95 -3.49
CA LEU A 121 -23.48 19.61 -4.49
C LEU A 121 -24.92 19.67 -3.93
N ASN A 122 -25.12 19.20 -2.69
CA ASN A 122 -26.40 19.31 -2.01
C ASN A 122 -26.77 20.76 -1.71
N GLU A 123 -25.82 21.60 -1.30
CA GLU A 123 -26.03 23.03 -1.11
C GLU A 123 -26.37 23.74 -2.43
N LEU A 124 -25.67 23.42 -3.52
CA LEU A 124 -25.94 23.99 -4.85
C LEU A 124 -27.33 23.61 -5.37
N LYS A 125 -27.74 22.33 -5.25
CA LYS A 125 -29.09 21.89 -5.62
C LYS A 125 -30.14 22.63 -4.80
N LYS A 126 -29.93 22.74 -3.48
CA LYS A 126 -30.81 23.47 -2.59
C LYS A 126 -30.87 24.98 -2.90
N LEU A 127 -29.76 25.57 -3.33
CA LEU A 127 -29.73 26.98 -3.77
C LEU A 127 -30.56 27.18 -5.03
N ASN A 128 -30.41 26.31 -6.02
CA ASN A 128 -31.15 26.39 -7.28
C ASN A 128 -32.66 26.23 -7.05
N GLU A 129 -33.06 25.27 -6.22
CA GLU A 129 -34.47 25.08 -5.86
C GLU A 129 -35.05 26.31 -5.12
N ARG A 130 -34.26 26.94 -4.25
CA ARG A 130 -34.67 28.21 -3.60
C ARG A 130 -34.82 29.34 -4.60
N LEU A 131 -33.93 29.44 -5.60
CA LEU A 131 -34.02 30.46 -6.65
C LEU A 131 -35.25 30.25 -7.54
N GLU A 132 -35.54 29.01 -7.92
CA GLU A 132 -36.72 28.67 -8.72
C GLU A 132 -38.03 29.00 -7.99
N ASN A 133 -38.11 28.69 -6.69
CA ASN A 133 -39.23 29.09 -5.84
C ASN A 133 -39.39 30.62 -5.73
N LEU A 134 -38.29 31.36 -5.64
CA LEU A 134 -38.31 32.83 -5.62
C LEU A 134 -38.73 33.43 -6.97
N GLU A 135 -38.37 32.80 -8.09
CA GLU A 135 -38.84 33.21 -9.42
C GLU A 135 -40.32 32.92 -9.63
N GLN A 136 -40.83 31.79 -9.12
CA GLN A 136 -42.26 31.49 -9.16
C GLN A 136 -43.09 32.43 -8.30
N ASN A 137 -42.58 32.85 -7.13
CA ASN A 137 -43.27 33.79 -6.24
C ASN A 137 -43.19 35.26 -6.69
N ARG A 138 -42.34 35.57 -7.69
CA ARG A 138 -42.19 36.91 -8.27
C ARG A 138 -43.04 37.11 -9.54
N LYS A 139 -43.70 36.07 -10.05
CA LYS A 139 -44.71 36.11 -11.11
C LYS A 139 -46.10 36.14 -10.51
#